data_AF-C9ZC35-F1
#
_entry.id   AF-C9ZC35-F1
#
_cell.length_a   1.000
_cell.length_b   1.000
_cell.length_c   1.000
_cell.angle_alpha   90.00
_cell.angle_beta   90.00
_cell.angle_gamma   90.00
#
_symmetry.space_group_name_H-M   'P 1'
#
loop_
_entity.id
_entity.type
_entity.pdbx_description
1 polymer ?
#
loop_
_entity_poly.entity_id
_entity_poly.type
_entity_poly.pdbx_seq_one_letter_code
_entity_poly.pdbx_strand_id
1 'polypeptide(L)'
;MTGRVPNVTAMTGNHTRRTITRRRALAVTGGTVAAGGLVATGYRSAFADENTSGTGATATASTTAADSTCMTLMSSVTEGPYYLDGALVRKDITEGKSGVPLTLRLTVVDATDGCTPVPGAAVEIWHCDAWGYYSGYTTANPGGSAPAESEDGSTADDATYLRGYQIANANGVVKFETIFPGWYTPRTCHIHVKVHTGGEKEDGTYEGGKVNHTGQFFFDDEIARQVFTLEPYSRHSGSYTTLDDDMVYDGSGAAGGLLTLEAVKKANPARGYKGFLTLGIDPDAENTGAGGGAGGGEGGAPPSGEPPADGATGSEPAS
;
A
#
# COMPACT_ATOMS: atom_id res chain seq x y z
N MET A 1 27.11 -27.13 48.09
CA MET A 1 27.10 -25.68 47.79
C MET A 1 26.68 -25.52 46.35
N THR A 2 25.41 -25.14 46.16
CA THR A 2 24.74 -24.89 44.89
C THR A 2 25.06 -23.46 44.43
N GLY A 3 25.69 -23.30 43.27
CA GLY A 3 25.94 -22.01 42.61
C GLY A 3 25.23 -21.96 41.27
N ARG A 4 24.25 -21.05 41.16
CA ARG A 4 23.20 -20.95 40.14
C ARG A 4 23.71 -20.16 38.92
N VAL A 5 23.54 -20.71 37.72
CA VAL A 5 23.75 -19.99 36.45
C VAL A 5 22.53 -19.08 36.22
N PRO A 6 22.68 -17.77 35.93
CA PRO A 6 21.53 -16.93 35.62
C PRO A 6 21.02 -17.22 34.20
N ASN A 7 19.73 -17.49 34.13
CA ASN A 7 18.95 -17.67 32.93
C ASN A 7 18.80 -16.30 32.24
N VAL A 8 19.29 -16.13 31.02
CA VAL A 8 19.00 -14.94 30.21
C VAL A 8 17.67 -15.20 29.51
N THR A 9 16.60 -14.71 30.13
CA THR A 9 15.26 -14.67 29.57
C THR A 9 15.30 -13.84 28.28
N ALA A 10 14.96 -14.46 27.15
CA ALA A 10 14.63 -13.75 25.94
C ALA A 10 13.47 -12.78 26.25
N MET A 11 13.70 -11.48 26.10
CA MET A 11 12.63 -10.48 26.12
C MET A 11 11.79 -10.69 24.86
N THR A 12 10.76 -11.52 24.96
CA THR A 12 9.60 -11.43 24.07
C THR A 12 9.01 -10.04 24.26
N GLY A 13 9.14 -9.19 23.24
CA GLY A 13 8.46 -7.89 23.18
C GLY A 13 6.97 -8.13 23.40
N ASN A 14 6.50 -7.77 24.58
CA ASN A 14 5.10 -7.87 24.94
C ASN A 14 4.40 -6.68 24.28
N HIS A 15 3.98 -6.84 23.01
CA HIS A 15 3.03 -5.92 22.40
C HIS A 15 1.79 -5.94 23.30
N THR A 16 1.68 -4.92 24.14
CA THR A 16 0.49 -4.74 24.96
C THR A 16 -0.61 -4.43 23.98
N ARG A 17 -1.44 -5.45 23.71
CA ARG A 17 -2.70 -5.36 22.99
C ARG A 17 -3.57 -4.33 23.72
N ARG A 18 -3.37 -3.06 23.41
CA ARG A 18 -4.28 -2.00 23.81
C ARG A 18 -5.48 -2.16 22.91
N THR A 19 -6.49 -2.86 23.44
CA THR A 19 -7.86 -2.74 22.99
C THR A 19 -8.15 -1.25 22.84
N ILE A 20 -8.18 -0.77 21.59
CA ILE A 20 -8.65 0.56 21.25
C ILE A 20 -10.01 0.67 21.93
N THR A 21 -10.08 1.58 22.87
CA THR A 21 -11.16 1.63 23.84
C THR A 21 -12.40 2.09 23.09
N ARG A 22 -13.27 1.12 22.75
CA ARG A 22 -14.58 1.30 22.13
C ARG A 22 -15.27 2.57 22.64
N ARG A 23 -15.23 3.66 21.87
CA ARG A 23 -16.11 4.81 22.05
C ARG A 23 -16.50 5.41 20.69
N ARG A 24 -17.74 5.07 20.32
CA ARG A 24 -18.75 5.93 19.68
C ARG A 24 -18.80 5.95 18.15
N ALA A 25 -19.38 4.88 17.60
CA ALA A 25 -20.29 5.04 16.46
C ALA A 25 -21.50 5.89 16.92
N LEU A 26 -21.54 7.16 16.53
CA LEU A 26 -22.76 7.96 16.58
C LEU A 26 -23.63 7.52 15.41
N ALA A 27 -24.65 6.71 15.72
CA ALA A 27 -25.76 6.45 14.84
C ALA A 27 -26.48 7.77 14.53
N VAL A 28 -26.26 8.32 13.33
CA VAL A 28 -27.06 9.44 12.82
C VAL A 28 -28.44 8.88 12.48
N THR A 29 -29.36 8.99 13.43
CA THR A 29 -30.80 8.79 13.19
C THR A 29 -31.35 10.02 12.47
N GLY A 30 -32.14 9.78 11.44
CA GLY A 30 -32.61 10.79 10.50
C GLY A 30 -33.38 11.93 11.16
N GLY A 31 -33.05 13.15 10.73
CA GLY A 31 -33.80 14.37 11.00
C GLY A 31 -33.67 15.31 9.80
N THR A 32 -34.76 15.50 9.08
CA THR A 32 -34.87 16.40 7.92
C THR A 32 -34.67 17.85 8.33
N VAL A 33 -33.73 18.55 7.68
CA VAL A 33 -33.82 20.00 7.48
C VAL A 33 -33.32 20.34 6.08
N ALA A 34 -34.22 20.86 5.27
CA ALA A 34 -33.95 21.36 3.92
C ALA A 34 -33.31 22.74 4.00
N ALA A 35 -32.16 22.95 3.33
CA ALA A 35 -31.83 24.16 2.58
C ALA A 35 -30.41 24.07 1.95
N GLY A 36 -30.36 24.04 0.61
CA GLY A 36 -29.33 24.71 -0.20
C GLY A 36 -27.92 24.10 -0.26
N GLY A 37 -27.59 23.45 -1.37
CA GLY A 37 -26.19 23.19 -1.75
C GLY A 37 -25.98 21.96 -2.62
N LEU A 38 -26.32 22.05 -3.90
CA LEU A 38 -25.92 21.09 -4.93
C LEU A 38 -24.39 21.01 -5.01
N VAL A 39 -23.76 19.86 -4.71
CA VAL A 39 -22.87 19.08 -5.60
C VAL A 39 -22.68 17.69 -4.94
N ALA A 40 -23.57 16.75 -5.24
CA ALA A 40 -23.28 15.32 -5.08
C ALA A 40 -23.09 14.76 -6.48
N THR A 41 -21.89 14.89 -7.04
CA THR A 41 -21.51 14.19 -8.27
C THR A 41 -21.43 12.71 -7.96
N GLY A 42 -22.47 11.99 -8.35
CA GLY A 42 -22.56 10.54 -8.21
C GLY A 42 -21.40 9.84 -8.89
N TYR A 43 -20.58 9.16 -8.09
CA TYR A 43 -19.69 8.11 -8.56
C TYR A 43 -20.55 6.99 -9.14
N ARG A 44 -20.59 6.89 -10.47
CA ARG A 44 -21.13 5.71 -11.15
C ARG A 44 -20.05 4.64 -11.06
N SER A 45 -20.28 3.55 -10.31
CA SER A 45 -19.38 2.40 -10.32
C SER A 45 -19.12 1.97 -11.76
N ALA A 46 -17.85 2.03 -12.19
CA ALA A 46 -17.45 1.72 -13.57
C ALA A 46 -17.46 0.21 -13.89
N PHE A 47 -17.95 -0.60 -12.95
CA PHE A 47 -18.19 -2.05 -13.04
C PHE A 47 -19.63 -2.35 -12.63
N ALA A 48 -20.61 -1.84 -13.36
CA ALA A 48 -21.99 -2.30 -13.22
C ALA A 48 -22.14 -3.66 -13.92
N ASP A 49 -22.30 -4.71 -13.12
CA ASP A 49 -23.01 -5.97 -13.38
C ASP A 49 -22.77 -6.70 -14.73
N GLU A 50 -21.87 -7.68 -14.76
CA GLU A 50 -21.99 -8.85 -15.64
C GLU A 50 -22.88 -9.88 -14.95
N ASN A 51 -24.19 -9.66 -14.99
CA ASN A 51 -25.18 -10.67 -14.66
C ASN A 51 -26.07 -10.89 -15.89
N THR A 52 -25.55 -11.66 -16.85
CA THR A 52 -26.36 -12.11 -17.98
C THR A 52 -26.82 -13.54 -17.71
N SER A 53 -28.03 -13.67 -17.16
CA SER A 53 -28.84 -14.86 -17.36
C SER A 53 -29.26 -14.92 -18.82
N GLY A 54 -28.57 -15.75 -19.61
CA GLY A 54 -28.85 -15.95 -21.03
C GLY A 54 -28.41 -17.34 -21.46
N THR A 55 -29.38 -18.19 -21.74
CA THR A 55 -29.24 -19.60 -22.11
C THR A 55 -28.52 -19.77 -23.45
N GLY A 56 -27.43 -20.55 -23.46
CA GLY A 56 -26.97 -21.35 -24.60
C GLY A 56 -26.20 -20.64 -25.72
N ALA A 57 -24.87 -20.56 -25.58
CA ALA A 57 -23.94 -20.74 -26.69
C ALA A 57 -22.59 -21.19 -26.13
N THR A 58 -22.15 -22.39 -26.52
CA THR A 58 -20.83 -22.95 -26.17
C THR A 58 -19.75 -22.15 -26.88
N ALA A 59 -19.35 -21.02 -26.31
CA ALA A 59 -18.14 -20.33 -26.71
C ALA A 59 -16.98 -21.03 -26.00
N THR A 60 -16.26 -21.88 -26.73
CA THR A 60 -14.93 -22.33 -26.32
C THR A 60 -14.06 -21.09 -26.17
N ALA A 61 -13.90 -20.62 -24.94
CA ALA A 61 -12.91 -19.61 -24.61
C ALA A 61 -11.55 -20.20 -24.95
N SER A 62 -10.99 -19.78 -26.09
CA SER A 62 -9.58 -19.95 -26.36
C SER A 62 -8.82 -19.21 -25.27
N THR A 63 -8.35 -19.96 -24.27
CA THR A 63 -7.30 -19.53 -23.36
C THR A 63 -6.06 -19.28 -24.20
N THR A 64 -5.91 -18.05 -24.68
CA THR A 64 -4.57 -17.54 -24.94
C THR A 64 -3.96 -17.34 -23.56
N ALA A 65 -3.38 -18.42 -23.04
CA ALA A 65 -2.44 -18.34 -21.95
C ALA A 65 -1.32 -17.43 -22.45
N ALA A 66 -1.40 -16.14 -22.11
CA ALA A 66 -0.17 -15.40 -21.88
C ALA A 66 0.56 -16.19 -20.80
N ASP A 67 1.82 -16.53 -21.03
CA ASP A 67 2.72 -17.13 -20.04
C ASP A 67 2.69 -16.29 -18.76
N SER A 68 1.74 -16.58 -17.89
CA SER A 68 1.60 -15.99 -16.57
C SER A 68 2.26 -16.96 -15.62
N THR A 69 3.59 -16.99 -15.62
CA THR A 69 4.31 -17.32 -14.38
C THR A 69 3.61 -16.51 -13.30
N CYS A 70 3.05 -17.19 -12.30
CA CYS A 70 2.27 -16.52 -11.29
C CYS A 70 3.07 -15.36 -10.74
N MET A 71 2.63 -14.13 -11.03
CA MET A 71 3.41 -12.95 -10.73
C MET A 71 3.38 -12.80 -9.22
N THR A 72 4.39 -13.34 -8.54
CA THR A 72 4.64 -13.03 -7.14
C THR A 72 5.03 -11.57 -7.10
N LEU A 73 4.18 -10.74 -6.47
CA LEU A 73 4.61 -9.39 -6.17
C LEU A 73 5.81 -9.49 -5.25
N MET A 74 6.88 -8.73 -5.54
CA MET A 74 8.05 -8.71 -4.68
C MET A 74 7.64 -8.39 -3.23
N SER A 75 7.87 -9.33 -2.33
CA SER A 75 7.52 -9.24 -0.91
C SER A 75 8.46 -8.34 -0.09
N SER A 76 9.39 -7.63 -0.74
CA SER A 76 10.47 -6.90 -0.07
C SER A 76 10.37 -5.38 -0.20
N VAL A 77 9.18 -4.80 -0.03
CA VAL A 77 9.07 -3.35 0.16
C VAL A 77 8.72 -3.03 1.60
N THR A 78 9.29 -1.93 2.07
CA THR A 78 9.06 -1.38 3.40
C THR A 78 7.58 -1.01 3.51
N GLU A 79 6.94 -1.40 4.62
CA GLU A 79 5.62 -0.91 5.03
C GLU A 79 5.56 0.63 4.96
N GLY A 80 6.69 1.28 5.26
CA GLY A 80 6.81 2.72 5.25
C GLY A 80 6.20 3.34 6.50
N PRO A 81 6.56 4.59 6.82
CA PRO A 81 6.34 5.15 8.15
C PRO A 81 4.88 5.56 8.42
N TYR A 82 3.96 5.38 7.48
CA TYR A 82 2.58 5.88 7.56
C TYR A 82 1.53 4.77 7.69
N TYR A 83 1.94 3.53 7.95
CA TYR A 83 0.99 2.45 8.21
C TYR A 83 0.26 2.71 9.53
N LEU A 84 -1.04 2.45 9.53
CA LEU A 84 -1.92 2.54 10.70
C LEU A 84 -2.83 1.33 10.69
N ASP A 85 -2.87 0.63 11.82
CA ASP A 85 -3.77 -0.51 12.00
C ASP A 85 -5.23 -0.06 12.17
N GLY A 86 -6.17 -0.98 11.97
CA GLY A 86 -7.60 -0.75 12.21
C GLY A 86 -8.32 0.01 11.09
N ALA A 87 -7.82 -0.06 9.85
CA ALA A 87 -8.51 0.53 8.71
C ALA A 87 -9.91 -0.09 8.50
N LEU A 88 -10.84 0.71 7.96
CA LEU A 88 -12.23 0.29 7.76
C LEU A 88 -12.37 -0.64 6.55
N VAL A 89 -13.22 -1.66 6.66
CA VAL A 89 -13.63 -2.50 5.52
C VAL A 89 -14.70 -1.77 4.71
N ARG A 90 -14.28 -1.09 3.64
CA ARG A 90 -15.14 -0.26 2.80
C ARG A 90 -14.63 -0.20 1.36
N LYS A 91 -15.58 -0.09 0.43
CA LYS A 91 -15.29 -0.04 -1.00
C LYS A 91 -14.81 1.35 -1.43
N ASP A 92 -15.56 2.39 -1.06
CA ASP A 92 -15.15 3.78 -1.25
C ASP A 92 -14.30 4.21 -0.06
N ILE A 93 -13.04 4.51 -0.32
CA ILE A 93 -12.08 4.97 0.69
C ILE A 93 -11.82 6.48 0.60
N THR A 94 -12.46 7.20 -0.31
CA THR A 94 -12.14 8.61 -0.60
C THR A 94 -12.37 9.55 0.58
N GLU A 95 -13.43 9.32 1.35
CA GLU A 95 -13.96 10.25 2.36
C GLU A 95 -14.09 11.69 1.82
N GLY A 96 -14.46 11.82 0.54
CA GLY A 96 -14.66 13.12 -0.11
C GLY A 96 -13.37 13.86 -0.48
N LYS A 97 -12.19 13.23 -0.36
CA LYS A 97 -10.94 13.80 -0.91
C LYS A 97 -11.09 14.06 -2.41
N SER A 98 -10.67 15.26 -2.80
CA SER A 98 -10.69 15.67 -4.21
C SER A 98 -9.52 15.04 -4.97
N GLY A 99 -9.80 14.57 -6.18
CA GLY A 99 -8.82 13.94 -7.05
C GLY A 99 -9.46 13.32 -8.29
N VAL A 100 -8.63 12.85 -9.22
CA VAL A 100 -9.08 12.09 -10.39
C VAL A 100 -9.58 10.72 -9.90
N PRO A 101 -10.81 10.30 -10.21
CA PRO A 101 -11.33 9.02 -9.72
C PRO A 101 -10.50 7.82 -10.20
N LEU A 102 -10.26 6.87 -9.31
CA LEU A 102 -9.58 5.62 -9.62
C LEU A 102 -10.42 4.46 -9.08
N THR A 103 -10.82 3.54 -9.96
CA THR A 103 -11.41 2.27 -9.53
C THR A 103 -10.36 1.18 -9.64
N LEU A 104 -9.91 0.64 -8.52
CA LEU A 104 -8.96 -0.47 -8.49
C LEU A 104 -9.73 -1.79 -8.50
N ARG A 105 -9.28 -2.72 -9.34
CA ARG A 105 -9.72 -4.12 -9.33
C ARG A 105 -8.47 -4.99 -9.23
N LEU A 106 -8.29 -5.61 -8.08
CA LEU A 106 -7.13 -6.46 -7.81
C LEU A 106 -7.59 -7.91 -7.70
N THR A 107 -6.76 -8.84 -8.17
CA THR A 107 -7.04 -10.28 -8.09
C THR A 107 -5.96 -10.94 -7.24
N VAL A 108 -6.34 -11.57 -6.13
CA VAL A 108 -5.43 -12.33 -5.27
C VAL A 108 -5.40 -13.78 -5.72
N VAL A 109 -4.21 -14.30 -5.97
CA VAL A 109 -3.96 -15.68 -6.38
C VAL A 109 -2.84 -16.30 -5.55
N ASP A 110 -2.89 -17.61 -5.38
CA ASP A 110 -1.81 -18.39 -4.77
C ASP A 110 -0.70 -18.62 -5.81
N ALA A 111 0.45 -18.01 -5.57
CA ALA A 111 1.62 -18.13 -6.43
C ALA A 111 2.31 -19.50 -6.34
N THR A 112 2.04 -20.26 -5.28
CA THR A 112 2.60 -21.59 -5.02
C THR A 112 1.72 -22.71 -5.61
N ASP A 113 0.45 -22.41 -5.88
CA ASP A 113 -0.54 -23.36 -6.42
C ASP A 113 -1.12 -22.86 -7.76
N GLY A 114 -0.25 -22.68 -8.77
CA GLY A 114 -0.69 -22.47 -10.15
C GLY A 114 -1.62 -21.27 -10.39
N CYS A 115 -1.51 -20.21 -9.57
CA CYS A 115 -2.39 -19.03 -9.59
C CYS A 115 -3.87 -19.31 -9.28
N THR A 116 -4.17 -20.27 -8.41
CA THR A 116 -5.54 -20.47 -7.95
C THR A 116 -6.02 -19.22 -7.18
N PRO A 117 -7.25 -18.71 -7.44
CA PRO A 117 -7.75 -17.55 -6.71
C PRO A 117 -7.86 -17.82 -5.20
N VAL A 118 -7.53 -16.82 -4.37
CA VAL A 118 -7.60 -16.92 -2.90
C VAL A 118 -8.86 -16.21 -2.38
N PRO A 119 -10.00 -16.91 -2.23
CA PRO A 119 -11.21 -16.32 -1.69
C PRO A 119 -11.05 -15.98 -0.21
N GLY A 120 -11.67 -14.88 0.23
CA GLY A 120 -11.62 -14.45 1.62
C GLY A 120 -10.33 -13.75 2.03
N ALA A 121 -9.30 -13.69 1.17
CA ALA A 121 -8.13 -12.85 1.43
C ALA A 121 -8.56 -11.38 1.60
N ALA A 122 -8.04 -10.71 2.62
CA ALA A 122 -8.27 -9.29 2.83
C ALA A 122 -7.14 -8.49 2.19
N VAL A 123 -7.47 -7.63 1.25
CA VAL A 123 -6.53 -6.67 0.69
C VAL A 123 -6.73 -5.35 1.41
N GLU A 124 -5.65 -4.82 1.94
CA GLU A 124 -5.56 -3.51 2.56
C GLU A 124 -4.82 -2.56 1.64
N ILE A 125 -5.30 -1.34 1.49
CA ILE A 125 -4.55 -0.28 0.81
C ILE A 125 -4.56 1.01 1.62
N TRP A 126 -3.46 1.76 1.50
CA TRP A 126 -3.38 3.15 1.95
C TRP A 126 -2.53 3.98 1.00
N HIS A 127 -2.86 5.25 0.84
CA HIS A 127 -2.06 6.17 0.03
C HIS A 127 -2.28 7.63 0.44
N CYS A 128 -1.40 8.50 -0.05
CA CYS A 128 -1.53 9.93 0.13
C CYS A 128 -2.66 10.53 -0.73
N ASP A 129 -3.15 11.70 -0.33
CA ASP A 129 -4.02 12.50 -1.17
C ASP A 129 -3.28 13.14 -2.35
N ALA A 130 -4.01 13.92 -3.16
CA ALA A 130 -3.46 14.58 -4.35
C ALA A 130 -2.30 15.55 -4.08
N TRP A 131 -2.09 15.97 -2.83
CA TRP A 131 -1.00 16.84 -2.39
C TRP A 131 0.10 16.12 -1.62
N GLY A 132 0.03 14.79 -1.52
CA GLY A 132 1.05 13.99 -0.85
C GLY A 132 0.87 13.81 0.66
N TYR A 133 -0.29 14.19 1.22
CA TYR A 133 -0.57 14.02 2.66
C TYR A 133 -1.26 12.70 2.97
N TYR A 134 -0.79 12.01 4.01
CA TYR A 134 -1.43 10.81 4.55
C TYR A 134 -2.41 11.15 5.66
N SER A 135 -3.56 10.48 5.67
CA SER A 135 -4.49 10.50 6.81
C SER A 135 -3.81 9.92 8.05
N GLY A 136 -4.13 10.44 9.24
CA GLY A 136 -3.38 10.17 10.46
C GLY A 136 -2.12 11.02 10.62
N TYR A 137 -1.56 11.58 9.54
CA TYR A 137 -0.35 12.41 9.59
C TYR A 137 -0.56 13.74 8.88
N THR A 138 -1.74 14.35 9.03
CA THR A 138 -2.15 15.52 8.24
C THR A 138 -1.33 16.78 8.53
N THR A 139 -0.60 16.82 9.64
CA THR A 139 0.29 17.92 10.03
C THR A 139 1.73 17.73 9.54
N ALA A 140 2.09 16.54 9.07
CA ALA A 140 3.41 16.27 8.50
C ALA A 140 3.50 16.90 7.11
N ASN A 141 4.65 17.50 6.78
CA ASN A 141 4.91 17.91 5.39
C ASN A 141 4.84 16.67 4.48
N PRO A 142 4.36 16.79 3.23
CA PRO A 142 4.33 15.68 2.29
C PRO A 142 5.71 15.04 2.15
N GLY A 143 5.81 13.75 2.46
CA GLY A 143 7.07 13.01 2.42
C GLY A 143 8.05 13.24 3.57
N GLY A 144 7.68 14.08 4.54
CA GLY A 144 8.40 14.19 5.80
C GLY A 144 8.18 12.95 6.66
N SER A 145 9.16 12.58 7.48
CA SER A 145 9.01 11.43 8.39
C SER A 145 7.75 11.56 9.25
N ALA A 146 7.03 10.46 9.42
CA ALA A 146 6.09 10.34 10.52
C ALA A 146 6.86 10.62 11.84
N PRO A 147 6.27 11.32 12.83
CA PRO A 147 6.97 11.65 14.06
C PRO A 147 7.58 10.40 14.71
N ALA A 148 8.81 10.44 15.25
CA ALA A 148 9.44 9.26 15.85
C ALA A 148 8.60 8.61 16.99
N GLU A 149 7.76 9.41 17.64
CA GLU A 149 6.77 8.96 18.64
C GLU A 149 5.52 8.29 18.01
N SER A 150 5.54 7.96 16.72
CA SER A 150 4.40 7.47 15.94
C SER A 150 4.57 6.08 15.36
N GLU A 151 5.62 5.33 15.72
CA GLU A 151 5.81 3.95 15.25
C GLU A 151 4.66 3.03 15.70
N ASP A 152 3.96 3.39 16.79
CA ASP A 152 2.74 2.74 17.26
C ASP A 152 1.45 3.47 16.85
N GLY A 153 1.55 4.51 16.03
CA GLY A 153 0.43 5.36 15.62
C GLY A 153 -0.12 6.29 16.72
N SER A 154 0.50 6.38 17.90
CA SER A 154 -0.06 7.11 19.06
C SER A 154 -0.19 8.63 18.88
N THR A 155 0.50 9.20 17.89
CA THR A 155 0.40 10.62 17.52
C THR A 155 -0.41 10.86 16.25
N ALA A 156 -0.99 9.81 15.67
CA ALA A 156 -1.83 9.94 14.50
C ALA A 156 -3.14 10.68 14.83
N ASP A 157 -3.61 11.51 13.90
CA ASP A 157 -4.96 12.08 13.98
C ASP A 157 -6.04 11.05 13.59
N ASP A 158 -7.30 11.37 13.89
CA ASP A 158 -8.44 10.47 13.64
C ASP A 158 -8.84 10.39 12.14
N ALA A 159 -8.12 11.04 11.22
CA ALA A 159 -8.47 10.98 9.81
C ALA A 159 -8.17 9.58 9.25
N THR A 160 -9.12 9.04 8.47
CA THR A 160 -8.98 7.70 7.89
C THR A 160 -9.05 7.69 6.36
N TYR A 161 -9.16 8.84 5.70
CA TYR A 161 -9.31 8.92 4.25
C TYR A 161 -8.23 8.15 3.51
N LEU A 162 -8.57 7.61 2.34
CA LEU A 162 -7.67 6.88 1.44
C LEU A 162 -6.98 5.67 2.08
N ARG A 163 -7.63 5.08 3.11
CA ARG A 163 -7.28 3.81 3.75
C ARG A 163 -8.48 2.88 3.75
N GLY A 164 -8.25 1.58 3.55
CA GLY A 164 -9.30 0.59 3.79
C GLY A 164 -8.98 -0.83 3.35
N TYR A 165 -9.86 -1.73 3.76
CA TYR A 165 -9.85 -3.14 3.41
C TYR A 165 -10.96 -3.51 2.43
N GLN A 166 -10.68 -4.50 1.60
CA GLN A 166 -11.67 -5.27 0.85
C GLN A 166 -11.40 -6.77 0.97
N ILE A 167 -12.49 -7.54 1.07
CA ILE A 167 -12.41 -9.00 1.15
C ILE A 167 -12.61 -9.59 -0.25
N ALA A 168 -11.67 -10.43 -0.66
CA ALA A 168 -11.68 -11.08 -1.96
C ALA A 168 -12.89 -12.01 -2.09
N ASN A 169 -13.58 -11.92 -3.22
CA ASN A 169 -14.70 -12.81 -3.53
C ASN A 169 -14.22 -14.21 -3.95
N ALA A 170 -15.15 -15.07 -4.37
CA ALA A 170 -14.85 -16.44 -4.83
C ALA A 170 -13.80 -16.54 -5.95
N ASN A 171 -13.61 -15.46 -6.72
CA ASN A 171 -12.63 -15.38 -7.80
C ASN A 171 -11.34 -14.64 -7.37
N GLY A 172 -11.11 -14.44 -6.07
CA GLY A 172 -9.95 -13.71 -5.56
C GLY A 172 -10.03 -12.20 -5.79
N VAL A 173 -11.17 -11.66 -6.26
CA VAL A 173 -11.24 -10.25 -6.70
C VAL A 173 -11.68 -9.33 -5.57
N VAL A 174 -10.95 -8.23 -5.39
CA VAL A 174 -11.35 -7.05 -4.60
C VAL A 174 -11.56 -5.84 -5.50
N LYS A 175 -12.37 -4.87 -5.03
CA LYS A 175 -12.60 -3.61 -5.74
C LYS A 175 -12.58 -2.43 -4.78
N PHE A 176 -11.79 -1.41 -5.09
CA PHE A 176 -11.79 -0.13 -4.37
C PHE A 176 -12.24 1.01 -5.27
N GLU A 177 -12.92 1.97 -4.68
CA GLU A 177 -13.19 3.30 -5.23
C GLU A 177 -12.34 4.31 -4.45
N THR A 178 -11.41 4.95 -5.15
CA THR A 178 -10.45 5.91 -4.58
C THR A 178 -10.16 7.04 -5.57
N ILE A 179 -9.12 7.83 -5.31
CA ILE A 179 -8.54 8.80 -6.25
C ILE A 179 -7.15 8.35 -6.69
N PHE A 180 -6.70 8.82 -7.85
CA PHE A 180 -5.31 8.74 -8.27
C PHE A 180 -4.44 9.43 -7.20
N PRO A 181 -3.36 8.81 -6.67
CA PRO A 181 -2.59 9.42 -5.59
C PRO A 181 -1.85 10.67 -6.06
N GLY A 182 -1.51 11.56 -5.12
CA GLY A 182 -0.46 12.54 -5.36
C GLY A 182 0.93 11.89 -5.30
N TRP A 183 1.93 12.69 -4.96
CA TRP A 183 3.28 12.19 -4.69
C TRP A 183 3.88 12.98 -3.54
N TYR A 184 5.05 12.53 -3.08
CA TYR A 184 5.88 13.31 -2.18
C TYR A 184 7.33 12.97 -2.46
N THR A 185 8.20 13.98 -2.49
CA THR A 185 9.64 13.74 -2.68
C THR A 185 10.19 13.00 -1.45
N PRO A 186 11.01 11.94 -1.61
CA PRO A 186 11.68 11.51 -2.85
C PRO A 186 10.96 10.38 -3.60
N ARG A 187 9.71 10.06 -3.28
CA ARG A 187 8.99 8.92 -3.85
C ARG A 187 8.23 9.28 -5.13
N THR A 188 8.12 8.32 -6.03
CA THR A 188 7.12 8.36 -7.11
C THR A 188 5.69 8.24 -6.56
N CYS A 189 4.68 8.41 -7.41
CA CYS A 189 3.28 8.19 -7.06
C CYS A 189 3.03 6.70 -6.80
N HIS A 190 2.44 6.37 -5.65
CA HIS A 190 2.22 4.97 -5.26
C HIS A 190 1.00 4.78 -4.36
N ILE A 191 0.53 3.53 -4.28
CA ILE A 191 -0.44 3.05 -3.29
C ILE A 191 0.21 1.90 -2.54
N HIS A 192 0.22 1.94 -1.21
CA HIS A 192 0.68 0.80 -0.44
C HIS A 192 -0.38 -0.30 -0.40
N VAL A 193 0.07 -1.55 -0.29
CA VAL A 193 -0.81 -2.70 -0.15
C VAL A 193 -0.30 -3.68 0.91
N LYS A 194 -1.24 -4.28 1.64
CA LYS A 194 -1.03 -5.55 2.33
C LYS A 194 -2.08 -6.55 1.92
N VAL A 195 -1.71 -7.83 1.89
CA VAL A 195 -2.64 -8.94 1.70
C VAL A 195 -2.59 -9.84 2.92
N HIS A 196 -3.76 -10.14 3.46
CA HIS A 196 -3.95 -10.90 4.68
C HIS A 196 -4.82 -12.12 4.42
N THR A 197 -4.55 -13.23 5.12
CA THR A 197 -5.38 -14.43 5.14
C THR A 197 -5.69 -14.88 6.57
N GLY A 198 -6.80 -15.59 6.75
CA GLY A 198 -7.16 -16.20 8.04
C GLY A 198 -7.59 -15.23 9.15
N GLY A 199 -7.93 -13.98 8.81
CA GLY A 199 -8.55 -13.03 9.72
C GLY A 199 -10.05 -12.88 9.45
N GLU A 200 -10.71 -12.04 10.24
CA GLU A 200 -12.16 -11.89 10.19
C GLU A 200 -12.57 -10.41 10.19
N LYS A 201 -13.71 -10.13 9.54
CA LYS A 201 -14.34 -8.81 9.63
C LYS A 201 -15.17 -8.74 10.91
N GLU A 202 -14.81 -7.84 11.82
CA GLU A 202 -15.56 -7.55 13.04
C GLU A 202 -15.80 -6.03 13.16
N ASP A 203 -16.99 -5.62 13.59
CA ASP A 203 -17.34 -4.20 13.87
C ASP A 203 -17.01 -3.18 12.74
N GLY A 204 -16.84 -3.63 11.50
CA GLY A 204 -16.50 -2.78 10.36
C GLY A 204 -15.00 -2.64 10.08
N THR A 205 -14.13 -3.22 10.90
CA THR A 205 -12.69 -3.38 10.66
C THR A 205 -12.37 -4.82 10.26
N TYR A 206 -11.10 -5.11 9.98
CA TYR A 206 -10.59 -6.45 9.77
C TYR A 206 -9.56 -6.74 10.85
N GLU A 207 -9.70 -7.86 11.54
CA GLU A 207 -8.92 -8.20 12.72
C GLU A 207 -8.33 -9.59 12.61
N GLY A 208 -7.12 -9.75 13.15
CA GLY A 208 -6.39 -11.01 13.11
C GLY A 208 -5.89 -11.36 11.71
N GLY A 209 -5.67 -12.66 11.50
CA GLY A 209 -5.05 -13.17 10.29
C GLY A 209 -3.54 -12.96 10.24
N LYS A 210 -2.97 -13.34 9.11
CA LYS A 210 -1.54 -13.33 8.80
C LYS A 210 -1.30 -12.39 7.62
N VAL A 211 -0.30 -11.52 7.73
CA VAL A 211 0.12 -10.65 6.61
C VAL A 211 0.94 -11.51 5.65
N ASN A 212 0.37 -11.94 4.53
CA ASN A 212 1.07 -12.78 3.55
C ASN A 212 2.00 -11.97 2.66
N HIS A 213 1.64 -10.72 2.40
CA HIS A 213 2.36 -9.87 1.47
C HIS A 213 2.24 -8.40 1.88
N THR A 214 3.35 -7.67 1.76
CA THR A 214 3.42 -6.21 1.87
C THR A 214 4.09 -5.67 0.62
N GLY A 215 3.45 -4.69 -0.02
CA GLY A 215 3.73 -4.27 -1.38
C GLY A 215 3.43 -2.79 -1.62
N GLN A 216 3.75 -2.32 -2.82
CA GLN A 216 3.34 -1.01 -3.34
C GLN A 216 2.90 -1.15 -4.79
N PHE A 217 1.88 -0.40 -5.18
CA PHE A 217 1.43 -0.23 -6.55
C PHE A 217 1.98 1.06 -7.12
N PHE A 218 2.45 0.99 -8.35
CA PHE A 218 3.08 2.07 -9.07
C PHE A 218 2.28 2.43 -10.33
N PHE A 219 2.50 3.62 -10.84
CA PHE A 219 1.73 4.19 -11.95
C PHE A 219 2.66 4.56 -13.09
N ASP A 220 2.20 4.32 -14.33
CA ASP A 220 2.89 4.76 -15.52
C ASP A 220 3.13 6.28 -15.48
N ASP A 221 4.38 6.69 -15.70
CA ASP A 221 4.83 8.07 -15.57
C ASP A 221 4.21 9.02 -16.61
N GLU A 222 3.80 8.52 -17.78
CA GLU A 222 3.09 9.34 -18.77
C GLU A 222 1.67 9.65 -18.28
N ILE A 223 0.97 8.63 -17.76
CA ILE A 223 -0.36 8.79 -17.19
C ILE A 223 -0.33 9.67 -15.94
N ALA A 224 0.63 9.46 -15.04
CA ALA A 224 0.79 10.26 -13.82
C ALA A 224 0.97 11.74 -14.17
N ARG A 225 1.88 12.07 -15.11
CA ARG A 225 2.08 13.45 -15.56
C ARG A 225 0.83 14.06 -16.18
N GLN A 226 0.04 13.31 -16.95
CA GLN A 226 -1.25 13.81 -17.47
C GLN A 226 -2.20 14.17 -16.32
N VAL A 227 -2.33 13.31 -15.32
CA VAL A 227 -3.17 13.56 -14.14
C VAL A 227 -2.68 14.79 -13.37
N PHE A 228 -1.37 14.98 -13.24
CA PHE A 228 -0.79 16.11 -12.49
C PHE A 228 -1.03 17.48 -13.13
N THR A 229 -1.46 17.52 -14.40
CA THR A 229 -1.91 18.78 -15.03
C THR A 229 -3.32 19.21 -14.60
N LEU A 230 -4.07 18.35 -13.91
CA LEU A 230 -5.45 18.58 -13.50
C LEU A 230 -5.53 19.08 -12.06
N GLU A 231 -6.58 19.82 -11.73
CA GLU A 231 -6.90 20.13 -10.33
C GLU A 231 -7.33 18.84 -9.58
N PRO A 232 -6.94 18.66 -8.31
CA PRO A 232 -6.13 19.58 -7.50
C PRO A 232 -4.60 19.44 -7.65
N TYR A 233 -4.13 18.42 -8.37
CA TYR A 233 -2.71 18.06 -8.52
C TYR A 233 -1.86 19.17 -9.12
N SER A 234 -2.42 19.99 -10.01
CA SER A 234 -1.72 21.11 -10.65
C SER A 234 -1.25 22.19 -9.68
N ARG A 235 -1.72 22.16 -8.42
CA ARG A 235 -1.29 23.06 -7.34
C ARG A 235 -0.19 22.46 -6.46
N HIS A 236 0.22 21.23 -6.74
CA HIS A 236 1.31 20.58 -6.03
C HIS A 236 2.63 21.31 -6.32
N SER A 237 3.39 21.65 -5.28
CA SER A 237 4.64 22.42 -5.40
C SER A 237 5.92 21.58 -5.37
N GLY A 238 5.83 20.31 -4.96
CA GLY A 238 6.98 19.39 -4.95
C GLY A 238 7.34 18.88 -6.34
N SER A 239 8.62 18.59 -6.57
CA SER A 239 9.09 17.95 -7.80
C SER A 239 8.67 16.48 -7.83
N TYR A 240 8.19 16.01 -8.98
CA TYR A 240 7.81 14.62 -9.17
C TYR A 240 9.05 13.73 -9.42
N THR A 241 9.21 12.68 -8.61
CA THR A 241 10.18 11.61 -8.84
C THR A 241 9.57 10.59 -9.81
N THR A 242 10.27 10.25 -10.89
CA THR A 242 9.83 9.24 -11.86
C THR A 242 10.01 7.83 -11.32
N LEU A 243 9.42 6.85 -11.99
CA LEU A 243 9.64 5.43 -11.69
C LEU A 243 11.13 5.07 -11.69
N ASP A 244 11.87 5.53 -12.70
CA ASP A 244 13.32 5.25 -12.85
C ASP A 244 14.19 5.87 -11.75
N ASP A 245 13.68 6.91 -11.06
CA ASP A 245 14.38 7.62 -9.98
C ASP A 245 13.86 7.23 -8.58
N ASP A 246 12.83 6.38 -8.48
CA ASP A 246 12.29 5.91 -7.20
C ASP A 246 13.15 4.77 -6.63
N MET A 247 13.48 4.85 -5.35
CA MET A 247 14.35 3.86 -4.70
C MET A 247 13.64 2.54 -4.32
N VAL A 248 12.33 2.44 -4.50
CA VAL A 248 11.54 1.24 -4.15
C VAL A 248 11.07 0.50 -5.40
N TYR A 249 10.70 1.21 -6.46
CA TYR A 249 10.35 0.58 -7.72
C TYR A 249 11.60 -0.01 -8.39
N ASP A 250 11.55 -1.29 -8.76
CA ASP A 250 12.70 -2.04 -9.27
C ASP A 250 12.73 -2.17 -10.80
N GLY A 251 11.76 -1.58 -11.49
CA GLY A 251 11.64 -1.65 -12.94
C GLY A 251 11.06 -2.97 -13.48
N SER A 252 10.60 -3.89 -12.63
CA SER A 252 10.10 -5.21 -13.05
C SER A 252 8.66 -5.22 -13.61
N GLY A 253 8.10 -4.05 -13.90
CA GLY A 253 6.77 -3.89 -14.48
C GLY A 253 5.69 -4.37 -13.52
N ALA A 254 4.75 -5.18 -14.02
CA ALA A 254 3.65 -5.66 -13.19
C ALA A 254 4.11 -6.55 -12.01
N ALA A 255 5.27 -7.22 -12.10
CA ALA A 255 5.83 -7.99 -10.99
C ALA A 255 6.30 -7.09 -9.84
N GLY A 256 6.73 -5.87 -10.17
CA GLY A 256 7.15 -4.82 -9.24
C GLY A 256 6.01 -3.91 -8.79
N GLY A 257 4.76 -4.24 -9.16
CA GLY A 257 3.58 -3.47 -8.75
C GLY A 257 3.08 -2.42 -9.75
N LEU A 258 3.62 -2.34 -10.97
CA LEU A 258 3.14 -1.40 -11.99
C LEU A 258 1.72 -1.75 -12.43
N LEU A 259 0.75 -0.86 -12.16
CA LEU A 259 -0.65 -1.05 -12.51
C LEU A 259 -0.88 -0.97 -14.01
N THR A 260 -1.74 -1.85 -14.53
CA THR A 260 -2.38 -1.61 -15.82
C THR A 260 -3.51 -0.61 -15.64
N LEU A 261 -3.46 0.52 -16.37
CA LEU A 261 -4.44 1.61 -16.25
C LEU A 261 -5.24 1.77 -17.54
N GLU A 262 -6.57 1.81 -17.40
CA GLU A 262 -7.50 2.09 -18.49
C GLU A 262 -8.26 3.38 -18.21
N ALA A 263 -8.11 4.39 -19.06
CA ALA A 263 -8.90 5.61 -18.94
C ALA A 263 -10.40 5.32 -19.13
N VAL A 264 -11.24 5.76 -18.18
CA VAL A 264 -12.71 5.65 -18.27
C VAL A 264 -13.23 6.36 -19.52
N LYS A 265 -12.58 7.47 -19.90
CA LYS A 265 -12.80 8.16 -21.17
C LYS A 265 -11.46 8.63 -21.73
N LYS A 266 -10.97 7.99 -22.80
CA LYS A 266 -9.64 8.25 -23.39
C LYS A 266 -9.32 9.74 -23.62
N ALA A 267 -10.30 10.52 -24.05
CA ALA A 267 -10.14 11.95 -24.33
C ALA A 267 -10.34 12.88 -23.12
N ASN A 268 -10.56 12.34 -21.91
CA ASN A 268 -10.79 13.14 -20.71
C ASN A 268 -10.23 12.43 -19.46
N PRO A 269 -8.95 12.67 -19.11
CA PRO A 269 -8.31 12.05 -17.94
C PRO A 269 -9.01 12.39 -16.61
N ALA A 270 -9.69 13.54 -16.50
CA ALA A 270 -10.46 13.89 -15.31
C ALA A 270 -11.69 12.97 -15.06
N ARG A 271 -12.09 12.13 -16.04
CA ARG A 271 -13.11 11.11 -15.84
C ARG A 271 -12.62 9.89 -15.07
N GLY A 272 -11.32 9.79 -14.82
CA GLY A 272 -10.73 8.74 -14.02
C GLY A 272 -10.26 7.54 -14.82
N TYR A 273 -9.71 6.60 -14.06
CA TYR A 273 -9.08 5.38 -14.57
C TYR A 273 -9.62 4.15 -13.86
N LYS A 274 -9.55 3.01 -14.54
CA LYS A 274 -9.62 1.69 -13.93
C LYS A 274 -8.20 1.16 -13.81
N GLY A 275 -7.81 0.71 -12.62
CA GLY A 275 -6.51 0.09 -12.38
C GLY A 275 -6.66 -1.41 -12.13
N PHE A 276 -5.75 -2.20 -12.69
CA PHE A 276 -5.76 -3.65 -12.59
C PHE A 276 -4.37 -4.19 -12.22
N LEU A 277 -4.37 -5.19 -11.35
CA LEU A 277 -3.19 -6.00 -11.05
C LEU A 277 -3.60 -7.36 -10.46
N THR A 278 -2.81 -8.38 -10.73
CA THR A 278 -2.90 -9.68 -10.05
C THR A 278 -1.81 -9.74 -8.98
N LEU A 279 -2.21 -10.04 -7.75
CA LEU A 279 -1.35 -10.18 -6.59
C LEU A 279 -1.11 -11.67 -6.37
N GLY A 280 0.06 -12.17 -6.77
CA GLY A 280 0.51 -13.50 -6.38
C GLY A 280 1.05 -13.48 -4.96
N ILE A 281 0.42 -14.24 -4.06
CA ILE A 281 0.87 -14.39 -2.66
C ILE A 281 1.25 -15.85 -2.38
N ASP A 282 2.05 -16.05 -1.34
CA ASP A 282 2.18 -17.35 -0.67
C ASP A 282 1.26 -17.32 0.57
N PRO A 283 0.14 -18.06 0.60
CA PRO A 283 -0.79 -18.09 1.73
C PRO A 283 -0.17 -18.65 3.02
N ASP A 284 0.93 -19.39 2.93
CA ASP A 284 1.65 -19.94 4.08
C ASP A 284 2.71 -18.98 4.62
N ALA A 285 3.28 -18.12 3.77
CA ALA A 285 4.26 -17.12 4.17
C ALA A 285 3.68 -16.00 5.07
N GLU A 286 4.57 -15.35 5.82
CA GLU A 286 4.31 -14.15 6.60
C GLU A 286 5.33 -13.06 6.23
N ASN A 287 4.84 -11.91 5.78
CA ASN A 287 5.62 -10.77 5.29
C ASN A 287 4.97 -9.46 5.75
N THR A 288 5.27 -9.04 6.98
CA THR A 288 4.69 -7.83 7.58
C THR A 288 5.24 -6.52 7.03
N GLY A 289 6.40 -6.56 6.34
CA GLY A 289 7.09 -5.37 5.86
C GLY A 289 7.81 -4.55 6.95
N ALA A 290 7.75 -5.03 8.21
CA ALA A 290 8.46 -4.47 9.35
C ALA A 290 9.91 -4.99 9.37
N GLY A 291 10.84 -4.22 8.81
CA GLY A 291 12.28 -4.49 8.95
C GLY A 291 13.09 -4.34 7.66
N GLY A 292 13.49 -3.11 7.34
CA GLY A 292 14.73 -2.85 6.61
C GLY A 292 15.88 -2.72 7.62
N GLY A 293 16.24 -3.82 8.27
CA GLY A 293 17.28 -3.84 9.31
C GLY A 293 17.93 -5.20 9.44
N ALA A 294 19.04 -5.37 8.72
CA ALA A 294 20.03 -6.46 8.85
C ALA A 294 19.52 -7.90 8.64
N GLY A 295 19.64 -8.38 7.40
CA GLY A 295 20.04 -9.76 7.17
C GLY A 295 21.46 -9.98 7.70
N GLY A 296 21.56 -10.27 9.01
CA GLY A 296 22.78 -10.72 9.65
C GLY A 296 22.94 -12.23 9.46
N GLY A 297 23.39 -12.63 8.27
CA GLY A 297 23.95 -13.95 8.05
C GLY A 297 25.12 -14.19 9.01
N GLU A 298 25.22 -15.43 9.47
CA GLU A 298 26.20 -15.91 10.44
C GLU A 298 27.65 -15.52 10.11
N GLY A 299 28.36 -14.99 11.12
CA GLY A 299 29.75 -15.32 11.41
C GLY A 299 30.81 -15.05 10.34
N GLY A 300 31.30 -13.82 10.25
CA GLY A 300 32.61 -13.49 9.70
C GLY A 300 33.35 -12.53 10.63
N ALA A 301 34.38 -13.00 11.33
CA ALA A 301 35.20 -12.18 12.22
C ALA A 301 35.82 -10.96 11.48
N PRO A 302 35.95 -9.79 12.12
CA PRO A 302 36.56 -8.64 11.49
C PRO A 302 38.06 -8.89 11.25
N PRO A 303 38.61 -8.57 10.07
CA PRO A 303 40.04 -8.65 9.84
C PRO A 303 40.75 -7.57 10.67
N SER A 304 41.61 -8.00 11.58
CA SER A 304 42.61 -7.17 12.26
C SER A 304 43.66 -6.70 11.24
N GLY A 305 43.57 -5.43 10.82
CA GLY A 305 44.56 -4.78 9.96
C GLY A 305 45.09 -3.53 10.64
N GLU A 306 46.32 -3.62 11.15
CA GLU A 306 47.15 -2.52 11.65
C GLU A 306 47.37 -1.46 10.54
N PRO A 307 47.37 -0.15 10.85
CA PRO A 307 47.74 0.86 9.88
C PRO A 307 49.26 0.80 9.60
N PRO A 308 49.72 0.87 8.33
CA PRO A 308 51.14 0.91 8.05
C PRO A 308 51.74 2.25 8.50
N ALA A 309 52.81 2.14 9.28
CA ALA A 309 53.75 3.22 9.53
C ALA A 309 54.66 3.37 8.30
N ASP A 310 54.66 4.56 7.68
CA ASP A 310 55.74 4.96 6.79
C ASP A 310 56.38 6.25 7.31
N GLY A 311 57.64 6.09 7.71
CA GLY A 311 58.52 7.17 8.11
C GLY A 311 59.32 7.72 6.93
N ALA A 312 59.37 9.04 6.89
CA ALA A 312 60.51 9.92 6.57
C ALA A 312 61.29 9.74 5.27
N THR A 313 61.23 10.77 4.42
CA THR A 313 62.35 11.63 3.94
C THR A 313 61.73 12.72 3.05
N GLY A 314 62.12 13.99 2.98
CA GLY A 314 63.16 14.78 3.63
C GLY A 314 63.03 16.24 3.13
N SER A 315 63.72 17.14 3.84
CA SER A 315 64.22 18.47 3.43
C SER A 315 63.23 19.61 3.10
N GLU A 316 63.23 20.62 3.99
CA GLU A 316 62.96 22.04 3.72
C GLU A 316 63.88 22.63 2.63
N PRO A 317 63.55 23.83 2.13
CA PRO A 317 64.32 24.98 2.61
C PRO A 317 63.46 26.19 3.00
N ALA A 318 64.03 26.99 3.91
CA ALA A 318 63.53 28.24 4.42
C ALA A 318 63.79 29.45 3.50
N SER A 319 63.05 30.53 3.80
CA SER A 319 63.16 31.94 3.36
C SER A 319 62.14 32.38 2.30
#